data_AF-A0A7K3RWT5-F1
#
_entry.id   AF-A0A7K3RWT5-F1
#
_cell.length_a   1.000
_cell.length_b   1.000
_cell.length_c   1.000
_cell.angle_alpha   90.00
_cell.angle_beta   90.00
_cell.angle_gamma   90.00
#
_symmetry.space_group_name_H-M   'P 1'
#
loop_
_entity.id
_entity.type
_entity.pdbx_description
1 polymer ?
#
loop_
_entity_poly.entity_id
_entity_poly.type
_entity_poly.pdbx_seq_one_letter_code
_entity_poly.pdbx_strand_id
1 'polypeptide(L)'
;MLSRIAATVVPSLGRLTVTSDHATAPAAGSIIVANHTSLADPGIVLAALLRIGVEPVVMATAGLWRIPVLGRLLEQGGHVPVHRNTHRAAGALDAAAVALRDGRHLLIYGEGRLPCRLDAAE
;
A
#
# COMPACT_ATOMS: atom_id res chain seq x y z
N MET A 1 -0.23 -10.72 -5.34
CA MET A 1 -1.43 -10.81 -6.21
C MET A 1 -2.07 -9.45 -6.47
N LEU A 2 -2.32 -8.65 -5.42
CA LEU A 2 -2.93 -7.32 -5.57
C LEU A 2 -2.10 -6.37 -6.46
N SER A 3 -0.76 -6.36 -6.29
CA SER A 3 0.13 -5.55 -7.13
C SER A 3 0.08 -5.94 -8.61
N ARG A 4 -0.09 -7.22 -8.91
CA ARG A 4 -0.23 -7.71 -10.29
C ARG A 4 -1.55 -7.23 -10.92
N ILE A 5 -2.65 -7.32 -10.17
CA ILE A 5 -3.95 -6.78 -10.60
C ILE A 5 -3.81 -5.27 -10.87
N ALA A 6 -3.21 -4.54 -9.94
CA ALA A 6 -2.98 -3.11 -10.09
C ALA A 6 -2.16 -2.79 -11.35
N ALA A 7 -1.04 -3.51 -11.58
CA ALA A 7 -0.20 -3.33 -12.76
C ALA A 7 -0.90 -3.67 -14.09
N THR A 8 -1.93 -4.53 -14.07
CA THR A 8 -2.77 -4.83 -15.24
C THR A 8 -3.85 -3.78 -15.48
N VAL A 9 -4.48 -3.26 -14.41
CA VAL A 9 -5.61 -2.32 -14.51
C VAL A 9 -5.14 -0.89 -14.75
N VAL A 10 -4.10 -0.43 -14.06
CA VAL A 10 -3.66 0.98 -14.13
C VAL A 10 -3.38 1.47 -15.57
N PRO A 11 -2.75 0.69 -16.48
CA PRO A 11 -2.52 1.13 -17.85
C PRO A 11 -3.78 1.42 -18.68
N SER A 12 -4.95 0.87 -18.31
CA SER A 12 -6.21 1.20 -19.01
C SER A 12 -6.80 2.53 -18.56
N LEU A 13 -6.36 3.05 -17.41
CA LEU A 13 -6.81 4.33 -16.85
C LEU A 13 -5.91 5.51 -17.24
N GLY A 14 -4.73 5.23 -17.82
CA GLY A 14 -3.80 6.27 -18.27
C GLY A 14 -2.35 5.79 -18.38
N ARG A 15 -1.45 6.73 -18.61
CA ARG A 15 0.00 6.48 -18.67
C ARG A 15 0.61 6.60 -17.28
N LEU A 16 1.14 5.49 -16.75
CA LEU A 16 1.96 5.50 -15.54
C LEU A 16 3.44 5.56 -15.92
N THR A 17 4.12 6.65 -15.55
CA THR A 17 5.57 6.80 -15.63
C THR A 17 6.15 6.60 -14.23
N VAL A 18 7.23 5.82 -14.10
CA VAL A 18 7.89 5.57 -12.82
C VAL A 18 9.35 5.95 -12.97
N THR A 19 9.82 6.85 -12.11
CA THR A 19 11.21 7.27 -12.00
C THR A 19 11.75 6.85 -10.63
N SER A 20 13.00 6.45 -10.58
CA SER A 20 13.67 6.02 -9.35
C SER A 20 15.15 6.33 -9.46
N ASP A 21 15.70 6.98 -8.43
CA ASP A 21 17.14 7.17 -8.29
C ASP A 21 17.83 5.91 -7.74
N HIS A 22 17.05 4.94 -7.26
CA HIS A 22 17.59 3.65 -6.83
C HIS A 22 17.86 2.75 -8.03
N ALA A 23 19.12 2.30 -8.15
CA ALA A 23 19.55 1.32 -9.15
C ALA A 23 18.96 -0.09 -8.89
N THR A 24 18.54 -0.38 -7.66
CA THR A 24 17.96 -1.66 -7.24
C THR A 24 16.76 -1.42 -6.33
N ALA A 25 15.95 -2.47 -6.11
CA ALA A 25 14.84 -2.40 -5.16
C ALA A 25 15.34 -2.01 -3.75
N PRO A 26 14.50 -1.32 -2.93
CA PRO A 26 14.81 -1.05 -1.53
C PRO A 26 15.20 -2.33 -0.78
N ALA A 27 16.07 -2.18 0.22
CA ALA A 27 16.51 -3.29 1.06
C ALA A 27 15.31 -4.05 1.64
N ALA A 28 15.46 -5.37 1.80
CA ALA A 28 14.44 -6.20 2.45
C ALA A 28 14.09 -5.63 3.84
N GLY A 29 12.80 -5.63 4.19
CA GLY A 29 12.33 -5.03 5.44
C GLY A 29 12.33 -3.50 5.47
N SER A 30 12.33 -2.83 4.31
CA SER A 30 12.16 -1.37 4.25
C SER A 30 10.70 -0.94 4.41
N ILE A 31 10.51 0.24 5.02
CA ILE A 31 9.22 0.94 5.03
C ILE A 31 9.18 1.93 3.87
N ILE A 32 8.13 1.84 3.08
CA ILE A 32 7.81 2.72 1.97
C ILE A 32 6.69 3.64 2.44
N VAL A 33 6.97 4.94 2.45
CA VAL A 33 6.01 5.97 2.85
C VAL A 33 5.60 6.70 1.59
N ALA A 34 4.33 6.59 1.23
CA ALA A 34 3.74 7.33 0.11
C ALA A 34 2.80 8.42 0.65
N ASN A 35 2.66 9.49 -0.12
CA ASN A 35 1.61 10.46 0.13
C ASN A 35 0.27 9.89 -0.35
N HIS A 36 -0.82 10.32 0.31
CA HIS A 36 -2.18 9.95 -0.07
C HIS A 36 -2.93 11.18 -0.57
N THR A 37 -3.21 11.26 -1.86
CA THR A 37 -3.90 12.38 -2.51
C THR A 37 -5.21 11.96 -3.20
N SER A 38 -5.40 10.67 -3.50
CA SER A 38 -6.56 10.14 -4.20
C SER A 38 -6.96 8.73 -3.75
N LEU A 39 -8.22 8.36 -4.02
CA LEU A 39 -8.69 6.97 -3.84
C LEU A 39 -7.99 6.00 -4.79
N ALA A 40 -7.39 6.50 -5.87
CA ALA A 40 -6.66 5.70 -6.84
C ALA A 40 -5.25 5.31 -6.39
N ASP A 41 -4.67 6.00 -5.39
CA ASP A 41 -3.27 5.83 -5.00
C ASP A 41 -2.88 4.39 -4.69
N PRO A 42 -3.68 3.58 -3.96
CA PRO A 42 -3.31 2.19 -3.71
C PRO A 42 -3.07 1.39 -5.00
N GLY A 43 -3.85 1.62 -6.04
CA GLY A 43 -3.62 0.98 -7.34
C GLY A 43 -2.36 1.51 -8.03
N ILE A 44 -2.22 2.83 -8.09
CA ILE A 44 -1.10 3.50 -8.76
C ILE A 44 0.23 3.14 -8.10
N VAL A 45 0.32 3.25 -6.77
CA VAL A 45 1.53 2.98 -6.00
C VAL A 45 1.89 1.50 -6.06
N LEU A 46 0.93 0.57 -5.94
CA LEU A 46 1.24 -0.86 -6.08
C LEU A 46 1.74 -1.22 -7.48
N ALA A 47 1.17 -0.63 -8.53
CA ALA A 47 1.64 -0.82 -9.90
C ALA A 47 3.05 -0.24 -10.10
N ALA A 48 3.34 0.93 -9.52
CA ALA A 48 4.65 1.57 -9.60
C ALA A 48 5.72 0.76 -8.87
N LEU A 49 5.42 0.31 -7.64
CA LEU A 49 6.32 -0.52 -6.84
C LEU A 49 6.63 -1.86 -7.51
N LEU A 50 5.63 -2.49 -8.14
CA LEU A 50 5.87 -3.74 -8.86
C LEU A 50 6.85 -3.56 -10.03
N ARG A 51 6.86 -2.40 -10.70
CA ARG A 51 7.80 -2.11 -11.80
C ARG A 51 9.25 -1.97 -11.34
N ILE A 52 9.47 -1.64 -10.07
CA ILE A 52 10.80 -1.62 -9.45
C ILE A 52 11.08 -2.89 -8.64
N GLY A 53 10.29 -3.95 -8.83
CA GLY A 53 10.51 -5.27 -8.22
C GLY A 53 10.02 -5.40 -6.76
N VAL A 54 9.13 -4.52 -6.31
CA VAL A 54 8.64 -4.49 -4.93
C VAL A 54 7.17 -4.90 -4.85
N GLU A 55 6.84 -5.88 -4.01
CA GLU A 55 5.47 -6.27 -3.69
C GLU A 55 5.21 -6.11 -2.18
N PRO A 56 4.69 -4.94 -1.74
CA PRO A 56 4.66 -4.60 -0.33
C PRO A 56 3.47 -5.21 0.41
N VAL A 57 3.61 -5.31 1.74
CA VAL A 57 2.52 -5.42 2.69
C VAL A 57 1.91 -4.05 2.90
N VAL A 58 0.61 -3.89 2.62
CA VAL A 58 -0.08 -2.61 2.81
C VAL A 58 -0.73 -2.57 4.18
N MET A 59 -0.54 -1.46 4.90
CA MET A 59 -1.37 -1.14 6.07
C MET A 59 -2.60 -0.34 5.60
N ALA A 60 -3.80 -0.91 5.76
CA ALA A 60 -5.02 -0.27 5.28
C ALA A 60 -6.16 -0.39 6.30
N THR A 61 -7.19 0.46 6.18
CA THR A 61 -8.34 0.42 7.11
C THR A 61 -9.01 -0.95 7.10
N ALA A 62 -9.28 -1.51 8.29
CA ALA A 62 -9.85 -2.85 8.46
C ALA A 62 -11.21 -3.03 7.75
N GLY A 63 -11.93 -1.94 7.48
CA GLY A 63 -13.19 -1.97 6.72
C GLY A 63 -13.04 -2.58 5.31
N LEU A 64 -11.86 -2.49 4.68
CA LEU A 64 -11.63 -3.07 3.35
C LEU A 64 -11.70 -4.60 3.34
N TRP A 65 -11.42 -5.26 4.46
CA TRP A 65 -11.52 -6.72 4.58
C TRP A 65 -12.96 -7.24 4.51
N ARG A 66 -13.95 -6.36 4.70
CA ARG A 66 -15.37 -6.71 4.59
C ARG A 66 -15.87 -6.71 3.15
N ILE A 67 -15.10 -6.18 2.21
CA ILE A 67 -15.48 -6.08 0.80
C ILE A 67 -15.25 -7.45 0.14
N PRO A 68 -16.28 -8.06 -0.48
CA PRO A 68 -16.12 -9.34 -1.18
C PRO A 68 -15.01 -9.27 -2.22
N VAL A 69 -14.31 -10.39 -2.43
CA VAL A 69 -13.11 -10.52 -3.27
C VAL A 69 -11.91 -9.73 -2.73
N LEU A 70 -12.02 -8.41 -2.59
CA LEU A 70 -10.93 -7.55 -2.09
C LEU A 70 -10.42 -8.04 -0.74
N GLY A 71 -11.29 -8.31 0.23
CA GLY A 71 -10.89 -8.81 1.54
C GLY A 71 -10.08 -10.10 1.48
N ARG A 72 -10.46 -11.04 0.60
CA ARG A 72 -9.70 -12.28 0.39
C ARG A 72 -8.33 -12.01 -0.22
N LEU A 73 -8.22 -11.08 -1.16
CA LEU A 73 -6.94 -10.69 -1.75
C LEU A 73 -6.02 -10.04 -0.72
N LEU A 74 -6.59 -9.19 0.15
CA LEU A 74 -5.86 -8.53 1.22
C LEU A 74 -5.33 -9.55 2.24
N GLU A 75 -6.17 -10.51 2.63
CA GLU A 75 -5.81 -11.57 3.56
C GLU A 75 -4.76 -12.53 2.97
N GLN A 76 -4.94 -12.98 1.73
CA GLN A 76 -3.95 -13.82 1.03
C GLN A 76 -2.61 -13.10 0.82
N GLY A 77 -2.63 -11.79 0.62
CA GLY A 77 -1.43 -10.96 0.53
C GLY A 77 -0.72 -10.73 1.86
N GLY A 78 -1.33 -11.15 2.98
CA GLY A 78 -0.84 -10.85 4.33
C GLY A 78 -0.77 -9.36 4.61
N HIS A 79 -1.70 -8.58 4.04
CA HIS A 79 -1.81 -7.14 4.33
C HIS A 79 -2.32 -6.92 5.76
N VAL A 80 -2.05 -5.73 6.31
CA VAL A 80 -2.30 -5.45 7.73
C VAL A 80 -3.56 -4.60 7.89
N PRO A 81 -4.62 -5.12 8.55
CA PRO A 81 -5.83 -4.35 8.83
C PRO A 81 -5.64 -3.40 10.02
N VAL A 82 -5.90 -2.12 9.80
CA VAL A 82 -5.83 -1.06 10.82
C VAL A 82 -7.22 -0.75 11.35
N HIS A 83 -7.46 -1.10 12.62
CA HIS A 83 -8.71 -0.84 13.34
C HIS A 83 -8.70 0.56 13.97
N ARG A 84 -8.85 1.59 13.14
CA ARG A 84 -8.78 3.01 13.57
C ARG A 84 -9.80 3.34 14.65
N ASN A 85 -9.46 4.28 15.53
CA ASN A 85 -10.32 4.74 16.65
C ASN A 85 -10.71 3.61 17.62
N THR A 86 -9.89 2.57 17.74
CA THR A 86 -10.07 1.48 18.70
C THR A 86 -8.77 1.19 19.43
N HIS A 87 -8.86 0.54 20.59
CA HIS A 87 -7.70 0.03 21.33
C HIS A 87 -6.84 -0.96 20.53
N ARG A 88 -7.40 -1.56 19.47
CA ARG A 88 -6.73 -2.54 18.60
C ARG A 88 -5.84 -1.90 17.54
N ALA A 89 -5.86 -0.56 17.40
CA ALA A 89 -5.05 0.13 16.40
C ALA A 89 -3.54 -0.14 16.58
N ALA A 90 -3.05 -0.20 17.83
CA ALA A 90 -1.65 -0.46 18.13
C ALA A 90 -1.19 -1.84 17.65
N GLY A 91 -2.05 -2.86 17.71
CA GLY A 91 -1.70 -4.22 17.27
C GLY A 91 -1.39 -4.34 15.77
N ALA A 92 -1.79 -3.36 14.96
CA ALA A 92 -1.37 -3.30 13.56
C ALA A 92 0.14 -3.05 13.42
N LEU A 93 0.77 -2.36 14.37
CA LEU A 93 2.21 -2.13 14.39
C LEU A 93 2.98 -3.42 14.68
N ASP A 94 2.46 -4.29 15.55
CA ASP A 94 3.07 -5.60 15.82
C ASP A 94 3.08 -6.47 14.57
N ALA A 95 1.96 -6.52 13.84
CA ALA A 95 1.86 -7.24 12.58
C ALA A 95 2.77 -6.65 11.50
N ALA A 96 2.87 -5.33 11.43
CA ALA A 96 3.81 -4.65 10.53
C ALA A 96 5.28 -4.98 10.88
N ALA A 97 5.63 -5.00 12.17
CA ALA A 97 6.96 -5.36 12.63
C ALA A 97 7.32 -6.82 12.32
N VAL A 98 6.35 -7.75 12.37
CA VAL A 98 6.54 -9.13 11.89
C VAL A 98 6.87 -9.13 10.41
N ALA A 99 6.07 -8.47 9.57
CA ALA A 99 6.29 -8.42 8.13
C ALA A 99 7.69 -7.86 7.77
N LEU A 100 8.12 -6.79 8.44
CA LEU A 100 9.44 -6.20 8.24
C LEU A 100 10.57 -7.16 8.63
N ARG A 101 10.43 -7.87 9.77
CA ARG A 101 11.39 -8.89 10.21
C ARG A 101 11.50 -10.07 9.25
N ASP A 102 10.40 -10.41 8.58
CA ASP A 102 10.37 -11.44 7.54
C ASP A 102 10.94 -10.95 6.18
N GLY A 103 11.52 -9.74 6.15
CA GLY A 103 12.12 -9.15 4.97
C GLY A 103 11.12 -8.54 3.98
N ARG A 104 9.82 -8.52 4.32
CA ARG A 104 8.79 -7.93 3.45
C ARG A 104 8.84 -6.40 3.53
N HIS A 105 8.63 -5.73 2.41
CA HIS A 105 8.46 -4.28 2.39
C HIS A 105 7.10 -3.90 2.93
N LEU A 106 7.02 -2.80 3.69
CA LEU A 106 5.76 -2.28 4.23
C LEU A 106 5.39 -0.97 3.52
N LEU A 107 4.19 -0.87 2.97
CA LEU A 107 3.64 0.37 2.42
C LEU A 107 2.70 1.03 3.43
N ILE A 108 2.98 2.29 3.75
CA ILE A 108 2.11 3.14 4.56
C ILE A 108 1.84 4.47 3.86
N TYR A 109 0.69 5.05 4.20
CA TYR A 109 0.35 6.44 3.91
C TYR A 109 0.45 7.23 5.22
N GLY A 110 1.42 8.14 5.31
CA GLY A 110 1.76 8.84 6.55
C GLY A 110 0.62 9.70 7.11
N GLU A 111 -0.28 10.16 6.24
CA GLU A 111 -1.45 10.97 6.57
C GLU A 111 -2.53 10.17 7.30
N GLY A 112 -2.50 8.84 7.22
CA GLY A 112 -3.47 7.93 7.82
C GLY A 112 -4.87 7.99 7.20
N ARG A 113 -5.19 8.98 6.36
CA ARG A 113 -6.44 9.15 5.59
C ARG A 113 -6.17 10.07 4.40
N LEU A 114 -7.06 10.05 3.41
CA LEU A 114 -7.03 11.09 2.37
C LEU A 114 -7.18 12.47 3.05
N PRO A 115 -6.26 13.39 2.80
CA PRO A 115 -6.40 14.79 3.16
C PRO A 115 -7.67 15.38 2.54
N CYS A 116 -8.35 16.26 3.27
CA CYS A 116 -9.44 17.05 2.72
C CYS A 116 -8.83 18.30 2.07
N ARG A 117 -8.46 18.20 0.80
CA ARG A 117 -7.99 19.33 0.00
C ARG A 117 -8.89 19.49 -1.23
N LEU A 118 -9.17 20.74 -1.58
CA LEU A 118 -10.04 21.12 -2.71
C LEU A 118 -9.23 21.66 -3.89
N ASP A 119 -7.94 21.93 -3.68
CA ASP A 119 -7.01 22.43 -4.66
C ASP A 119 -6.14 21.30 -5.24
N ALA A 120 -5.64 21.52 -6.46
CA ALA A 120 -4.82 20.55 -7.19
C ALA A 120 -3.32 20.62 -6.79
N ALA A 121 -2.97 21.37 -5.76
CA ALA A 121 -1.59 21.55 -5.31
C ALA A 121 -1.21 20.51 -4.25
N GLU A 122 -0.03 19.88 -4.42
CA GLU A 122 0.61 19.01 -3.42
C GLU A 122 1.28 19.80 -2.29
#